data_AF-A0A1Q8DP21-F1
#
_entry.id   AF-A0A1Q8DP21-F1
#
_cell.length_a   1.000
_cell.length_b   1.000
_cell.length_c   1.000
_cell.angle_alpha   90.00
_cell.angle_beta   90.00
_cell.angle_gamma   90.00
#
_symmetry.space_group_name_H-M   'P 1'
#
loop_
_entity.id
_entity.type
_entity.pdbx_description
1 polymer ?
#
loop_
_entity_poly.entity_id
_entity_poly.type
_entity_poly.pdbx_seq_one_letter_code
_entity_poly.pdbx_strand_id
1 'polypeptide(L)'
;MLTKEQIASLFKGWKKLYRSKMKDEDWDMDTVKVWLIVLNDMNTTDQEFNLAKRVSIRHEWPPTHPVDFLKLGRTETASNYPDMRTEYLAAAQGNYKHEVTLETAKRVGTWELKTQPESVSYKSWQKHYVEVCKEHSEGADFKVPESHQVAYSHTPVQPGSETDKQITAKLAELRRLSA
;
A
#
# COMPACT_ATOMS: atom_id res chain seq x y z
N MET A 1 3.07 -20.65 -5.66
CA MET A 1 2.11 -21.32 -6.57
C MET A 1 1.16 -22.11 -5.69
N LEU A 2 -0.14 -21.95 -5.88
CA LEU A 2 -1.13 -22.58 -5.01
C LEU A 2 -1.20 -24.08 -5.25
N THR A 3 -1.43 -24.83 -4.18
CA THR A 3 -1.59 -26.28 -4.18
C THR A 3 -3.06 -26.66 -4.08
N LYS A 4 -3.39 -27.85 -4.60
CA LYS A 4 -4.73 -28.44 -4.48
C LYS A 4 -5.18 -28.57 -3.01
N GLU A 5 -4.25 -28.83 -2.11
CA GLU A 5 -4.51 -28.97 -0.68
C GLU A 5 -4.92 -27.64 -0.04
N GLN A 6 -4.29 -26.52 -0.43
CA GLN A 6 -4.67 -25.19 0.04
C GLN A 6 -6.11 -24.83 -0.36
N ILE A 7 -6.48 -25.10 -1.62
CA ILE A 7 -7.85 -24.87 -2.12
C ILE A 7 -8.84 -25.81 -1.42
N ALA A 8 -8.54 -27.10 -1.32
CA ALA A 8 -9.41 -28.04 -0.62
C ALA A 8 -9.62 -27.68 0.87
N SER A 9 -8.58 -27.15 1.53
CA SER A 9 -8.65 -26.67 2.91
C SER A 9 -9.57 -25.44 3.04
N LEU A 10 -9.54 -24.52 2.07
CA LEU A 10 -10.48 -23.38 2.00
C LEU A 10 -11.93 -23.87 1.95
N PHE A 11 -12.26 -24.74 0.99
CA PHE A 11 -13.61 -25.27 0.84
C PHE A 11 -14.08 -26.07 2.06
N LYS A 12 -13.20 -26.84 2.70
CA LYS A 12 -13.52 -27.51 3.99
C LYS A 12 -13.84 -26.49 5.09
N GLY A 13 -13.13 -25.37 5.13
CA GLY A 13 -13.41 -24.27 6.07
C GLY A 13 -14.78 -23.64 5.80
N TRP A 14 -15.07 -23.33 4.54
CA TRP A 14 -16.37 -22.80 4.14
C TRP A 14 -17.52 -23.77 4.41
N LYS A 15 -17.37 -25.07 4.16
CA LYS A 15 -18.40 -26.07 4.51
C LYS A 15 -18.73 -26.09 6.00
N LYS A 16 -17.74 -25.86 6.87
CA LYS A 16 -17.97 -25.76 8.32
C LYS A 16 -18.73 -24.49 8.70
N LEU A 17 -18.43 -23.36 8.06
CA LEU A 17 -18.99 -22.05 8.38
C LEU A 17 -20.36 -21.82 7.74
N TYR A 18 -20.50 -22.17 6.47
CA TYR A 18 -21.68 -21.93 5.63
C TYR A 18 -22.52 -23.19 5.43
N ARG A 19 -22.50 -24.10 6.41
CA ARG A 19 -23.10 -25.44 6.32
C ARG A 19 -24.54 -25.46 5.81
N SER A 20 -25.35 -24.47 6.18
CA SER A 20 -26.76 -24.35 5.74
C SER A 20 -26.93 -23.68 4.37
N LYS A 21 -25.86 -23.10 3.82
CA LYS A 21 -25.85 -22.24 2.62
C LYS A 21 -25.10 -22.83 1.42
N MET A 22 -24.41 -23.97 1.58
CA MET A 22 -23.67 -24.65 0.52
C MET A 22 -24.18 -26.08 0.31
N LYS A 23 -24.37 -26.49 -0.95
CA LYS A 23 -24.69 -27.88 -1.34
C LYS A 23 -23.41 -28.68 -1.57
N ASP A 24 -23.50 -30.01 -1.56
CA ASP A 24 -22.34 -30.88 -1.78
C ASP A 24 -21.72 -30.76 -3.19
N GLU A 25 -22.52 -30.31 -4.18
CA GLU A 25 -22.10 -30.05 -5.56
C GLU A 25 -21.25 -28.77 -5.69
N ASP A 26 -21.42 -27.77 -4.81
CA ASP A 26 -20.79 -26.45 -4.91
C ASP A 26 -19.28 -26.45 -4.60
N TRP A 27 -18.71 -27.58 -4.21
CA TRP A 27 -17.32 -27.71 -3.74
C TRP A 27 -16.74 -29.11 -3.99
N ASP A 28 -17.25 -29.80 -5.01
CA ASP A 28 -16.73 -31.08 -5.43
C ASP A 28 -15.26 -30.99 -5.89
N MET A 29 -14.65 -32.16 -6.11
CA MET A 29 -13.24 -32.21 -6.48
C MET A 29 -12.93 -31.55 -7.82
N ASP A 30 -13.93 -31.39 -8.70
CA ASP A 30 -13.77 -30.73 -9.99
C ASP A 30 -13.84 -29.21 -9.83
N THR A 31 -14.70 -28.69 -8.97
CA THR A 31 -14.73 -27.28 -8.56
C THR A 31 -13.40 -26.85 -7.94
N VAL A 32 -12.83 -27.68 -7.06
CA VAL A 32 -11.50 -27.43 -6.48
C VAL A 32 -10.42 -27.34 -7.56
N LYS A 33 -10.47 -28.18 -8.59
CA LYS A 33 -9.52 -28.12 -9.73
C LYS A 33 -9.72 -26.86 -10.55
N VAL A 34 -10.96 -26.50 -10.88
CA VAL A 34 -11.28 -25.29 -11.64
C VAL A 34 -10.74 -24.05 -10.92
N TRP A 35 -10.98 -23.95 -9.61
CA TRP A 35 -10.45 -22.85 -8.80
C TRP A 35 -8.93 -22.83 -8.76
N LEU A 36 -8.28 -24.00 -8.63
CA LEU A 36 -6.82 -24.10 -8.66
C LEU A 36 -6.22 -23.60 -9.98
N ILE A 37 -6.81 -23.98 -11.11
CA ILE A 37 -6.36 -23.56 -12.45
C ILE A 37 -6.51 -22.05 -12.57
N VAL A 38 -7.71 -21.52 -12.31
CA VAL A 38 -7.98 -20.08 -12.47
C VAL A 38 -7.11 -19.23 -11.55
N LEU A 39 -6.94 -19.62 -10.28
CA LEU A 39 -6.14 -18.84 -9.35
C LEU A 39 -4.64 -18.88 -9.70
N ASN A 40 -4.12 -20.01 -10.19
CA ASN A 40 -2.73 -20.09 -10.65
C ASN A 40 -2.52 -19.33 -11.98
N ASP A 41 -3.46 -19.41 -12.93
CA ASP A 41 -3.41 -18.64 -14.19
C ASP A 41 -3.42 -17.12 -13.92
N MET A 42 -4.09 -16.70 -12.85
CA MET A 42 -4.12 -15.31 -12.38
C MET A 42 -2.87 -14.89 -11.58
N ASN A 43 -1.86 -15.75 -11.48
CA ASN A 43 -0.64 -15.56 -10.68
C ASN A 43 -0.94 -15.18 -9.22
N THR A 44 -1.93 -15.84 -8.61
CA THR A 44 -2.31 -15.57 -7.21
C THR A 44 -1.16 -15.94 -6.27
N THR A 45 -0.77 -15.01 -5.41
CA THR A 45 0.25 -15.26 -4.38
C THR A 45 -0.36 -15.91 -3.14
N ASP A 46 0.48 -16.57 -2.32
CA ASP A 46 0.02 -17.16 -1.05
C ASP A 46 -0.53 -16.09 -0.09
N GLN A 47 -0.03 -14.85 -0.17
CA GLN A 47 -0.51 -13.74 0.65
C GLN A 47 -1.91 -13.29 0.22
N GLU A 48 -2.12 -13.05 -1.09
CA GLU A 48 -3.44 -12.70 -1.64
C GLU A 48 -4.48 -13.77 -1.31
N PHE A 49 -4.10 -15.06 -1.44
CA PHE A 49 -4.96 -16.18 -1.13
C PHE A 49 -5.34 -16.23 0.37
N ASN A 50 -4.37 -16.08 1.27
CA ASN A 50 -4.62 -16.10 2.71
C ASN A 50 -5.43 -14.89 3.18
N LEU A 51 -5.26 -13.75 2.52
CA LEU A 51 -6.01 -12.54 2.81
C LEU A 51 -7.46 -12.66 2.31
N ALA A 52 -7.66 -13.06 1.05
CA ALA A 52 -8.98 -13.40 0.51
C ALA A 52 -9.71 -14.43 1.37
N LYS A 53 -9.00 -15.46 1.86
CA LYS A 53 -9.54 -16.45 2.80
C LYS A 53 -10.04 -15.79 4.08
N ARG A 54 -9.26 -14.92 4.72
CA ARG A 54 -9.67 -14.22 5.95
C ARG A 54 -10.87 -13.31 5.72
N VAL A 55 -10.87 -12.55 4.64
CA VAL A 55 -11.98 -11.64 4.28
C VAL A 55 -13.25 -12.43 3.97
N SER A 56 -13.14 -13.50 3.19
CA SER A 56 -14.28 -14.33 2.80
C SER A 56 -15.08 -14.84 4.01
N ILE A 57 -14.41 -15.20 5.12
CA ILE A 57 -15.04 -15.69 6.35
C ILE A 57 -15.91 -14.62 7.02
N ARG A 58 -15.61 -13.33 6.81
CA ARG A 58 -16.37 -12.21 7.37
C ARG A 58 -17.65 -11.92 6.58
N HIS A 59 -17.77 -12.43 5.36
CA HIS A 59 -18.97 -12.26 4.55
C HIS A 59 -20.07 -13.23 4.98
N GLU A 60 -21.32 -12.78 4.80
CA GLU A 60 -22.52 -13.58 5.07
C GLU A 60 -22.67 -14.79 4.11
N TRP A 61 -22.07 -14.69 2.92
CA TRP A 61 -22.12 -15.70 1.87
C TRP A 61 -20.71 -15.98 1.32
N PRO A 62 -20.39 -17.25 0.99
CA PRO A 62 -19.13 -17.59 0.36
C PRO A 62 -19.07 -17.03 -1.07
N PRO A 63 -17.88 -16.62 -1.56
CA PRO A 63 -17.70 -16.27 -2.96
C PRO A 63 -18.00 -17.46 -3.88
N THR A 64 -18.79 -17.24 -4.92
CA THR A 64 -19.20 -18.28 -5.87
C THR A 64 -18.21 -18.45 -7.03
N HIS A 65 -17.36 -17.45 -7.29
CA HIS A 65 -16.41 -17.44 -8.40
C HIS A 65 -14.97 -17.16 -7.92
N PRO A 66 -13.94 -17.87 -8.43
CA PRO A 66 -12.55 -17.70 -8.00
C PRO A 66 -12.01 -16.28 -8.23
N VAL A 67 -12.49 -15.62 -9.29
CA VAL A 67 -12.13 -14.21 -9.59
C VAL A 67 -12.64 -13.26 -8.50
N ASP A 68 -13.87 -13.44 -8.03
CA ASP A 68 -14.43 -12.57 -6.99
C ASP A 68 -13.81 -12.86 -5.63
N PHE A 69 -13.47 -14.11 -5.35
CA PHE A 69 -12.65 -14.46 -4.20
C PHE A 69 -11.30 -13.73 -4.24
N LEU A 70 -10.61 -13.74 -5.37
CA LEU A 70 -9.31 -13.08 -5.50
C LEU A 70 -9.42 -11.55 -5.37
N LYS A 71 -10.51 -10.95 -5.85
CA LYS A 71 -10.78 -9.52 -5.63
C LYS A 71 -10.78 -9.17 -4.14
N LEU A 72 -11.32 -10.02 -3.27
CA LEU A 72 -11.27 -9.78 -1.81
C LEU A 72 -9.82 -9.67 -1.31
N GLY A 73 -8.94 -10.52 -1.84
CA GLY A 73 -7.50 -10.53 -1.55
C GLY A 73 -6.74 -9.33 -2.12
N ARG A 74 -7.22 -8.72 -3.20
CA ARG A 74 -6.58 -7.59 -3.89
C ARG A 74 -7.12 -6.22 -3.47
N THR A 75 -8.38 -6.16 -3.07
CA THR A 75 -9.06 -4.90 -2.73
C THR A 75 -8.64 -4.40 -1.35
N GLU A 76 -8.36 -5.30 -0.40
CA GLU A 76 -7.77 -4.90 0.90
C GLU A 76 -6.31 -4.43 0.76
N THR A 77 -5.56 -4.95 -0.22
CA THR A 77 -4.22 -4.41 -0.57
C THR A 77 -4.33 -2.96 -1.04
N ALA A 78 -5.38 -2.61 -1.79
CA ALA A 78 -5.65 -1.23 -2.19
C ALA A 78 -6.03 -0.31 -1.01
N SER A 79 -6.49 -0.85 0.13
CA SER A 79 -6.80 -0.07 1.33
C SER A 79 -5.58 0.30 2.17
N ASN A 80 -4.43 -0.36 1.96
CA ASN A 80 -3.17 -0.03 2.63
C ASN A 80 -2.37 1.05 1.90
N TYR A 81 -2.73 1.36 0.65
CA TYR A 81 -2.07 2.40 -0.13
C TYR A 81 -2.89 3.69 -0.13
N PRO A 82 -2.23 4.85 -0.11
CA PRO A 82 -2.93 6.13 -0.21
C PRO A 82 -3.71 6.24 -1.53
N ASP A 83 -4.70 7.12 -1.54
CA ASP A 83 -5.50 7.40 -2.73
C ASP A 83 -4.61 7.87 -3.89
N MET A 84 -4.66 7.15 -5.01
CA MET A 84 -3.81 7.36 -6.19
C MET A 84 -3.94 8.78 -6.75
N ARG A 85 -5.15 9.34 -6.74
CA ARG A 85 -5.41 10.68 -7.27
C ARG A 85 -4.79 11.75 -6.39
N THR A 86 -4.92 11.59 -5.08
CA THR A 86 -4.31 12.46 -4.07
C THR A 86 -2.79 12.40 -4.16
N GLU A 87 -2.20 11.21 -4.30
CA GLU A 87 -0.75 11.04 -4.44
C GLU A 87 -0.20 11.59 -5.75
N TYR A 88 -0.94 11.50 -6.86
CA TYR A 88 -0.55 12.17 -8.11
C TYR A 88 -0.46 13.69 -7.94
N LEU A 89 -1.45 14.31 -7.30
CA LEU A 89 -1.45 15.76 -7.05
C LEU A 89 -0.30 16.17 -6.12
N ALA A 90 -0.03 15.36 -5.08
CA ALA A 90 1.11 15.56 -4.20
C ALA A 90 2.45 15.43 -4.95
N ALA A 91 2.59 14.41 -5.79
CA ALA A 91 3.79 14.14 -6.58
C ALA A 91 4.07 15.21 -7.63
N ALA A 92 3.03 15.74 -8.29
CA ALA A 92 3.16 16.87 -9.22
C ALA A 92 3.68 18.14 -8.53
N GLN A 93 3.42 18.28 -7.22
CA GLN A 93 3.94 19.35 -6.36
C GLN A 93 5.31 19.01 -5.73
N GLY A 94 5.88 17.83 -6.01
CA GLY A 94 7.14 17.38 -5.45
C GLY A 94 7.06 16.86 -4.01
N ASN A 95 5.86 16.55 -3.52
CA ASN A 95 5.63 16.03 -2.17
C ASN A 95 5.49 14.50 -2.19
N TYR A 96 6.46 13.79 -1.63
CA TYR A 96 6.53 12.34 -1.65
C TYR A 96 6.49 11.79 -0.22
N LYS A 97 5.28 11.64 0.34
CA LYS A 97 5.08 11.15 1.72
C LYS A 97 5.16 9.63 1.83
N HIS A 98 4.88 8.93 0.74
CA HIS A 98 4.86 7.47 0.67
C HIS A 98 5.90 6.97 -0.33
N GLU A 99 6.53 5.83 -0.04
CA GLU A 99 7.58 5.24 -0.88
C GLU A 99 7.11 4.87 -2.29
N VAL A 100 5.93 4.27 -2.39
CA VAL A 100 5.21 4.03 -3.64
C VAL A 100 5.03 5.30 -4.47
N THR A 101 4.71 6.45 -3.85
CA THR A 101 4.53 7.72 -4.56
C THR A 101 5.83 8.21 -5.18
N LEU A 102 6.93 8.15 -4.43
CA LEU A 102 8.24 8.51 -4.96
C LEU A 102 8.65 7.59 -6.11
N GLU A 103 8.50 6.28 -5.92
CA GLU A 103 8.91 5.29 -6.92
C GLU A 103 8.06 5.39 -8.19
N THR A 104 6.75 5.63 -8.04
CA THR A 104 5.86 5.92 -9.17
C THR A 104 6.31 7.19 -9.89
N ALA A 105 6.67 8.25 -9.16
CA ALA A 105 7.16 9.49 -9.76
C ALA A 105 8.48 9.32 -10.52
N LYS A 106 9.38 8.44 -10.05
CA LYS A 106 10.60 8.10 -10.78
C LYS A 106 10.31 7.38 -12.10
N ARG A 107 9.36 6.44 -12.10
CA ARG A 107 8.97 5.66 -13.30
C ARG A 107 8.25 6.50 -14.35
N VAL A 108 7.38 7.40 -13.91
CA VAL A 108 6.72 8.37 -14.80
C VAL A 108 7.72 9.43 -15.28
N GLY A 109 8.69 9.79 -14.44
CA GLY A 109 9.59 10.91 -14.68
C GLY A 109 9.09 12.18 -14.01
N THR A 110 9.85 12.68 -13.03
CA THR A 110 9.51 13.90 -12.29
C THR A 110 9.41 15.14 -13.18
N TRP A 111 10.17 15.17 -14.29
CA TRP A 111 10.04 16.22 -15.30
C TRP A 111 8.69 16.14 -16.01
N GLU A 112 8.27 14.94 -16.43
CA GLU A 112 7.00 14.74 -17.13
C GLU A 112 5.80 15.09 -16.25
N LEU A 113 5.86 14.76 -14.95
CA LEU A 113 4.82 15.15 -14.00
C LEU A 113 4.66 16.66 -13.84
N LYS A 114 5.72 17.43 -14.09
CA LYS A 114 5.73 18.89 -13.96
C LYS A 114 5.40 19.62 -15.25
N THR A 115 5.74 19.04 -16.41
CA THR A 115 5.68 19.73 -17.71
C THR A 115 4.56 19.22 -18.62
N GLN A 116 4.16 17.95 -18.50
CA GLN A 116 3.14 17.37 -19.37
C GLN A 116 1.73 17.66 -18.85
N PRO A 117 0.75 17.82 -19.76
CA PRO A 117 -0.65 17.94 -19.39
C PRO A 117 -1.12 16.70 -18.64
N GLU A 118 -2.06 16.90 -17.72
CA GLU A 118 -2.62 15.84 -16.87
C GLU A 118 -3.17 14.66 -17.68
N SER A 119 -3.75 14.91 -18.85
CA SER A 119 -4.26 13.86 -19.75
C SER A 119 -3.21 12.83 -20.17
N VAL A 120 -1.93 13.21 -20.15
CA VAL A 120 -0.78 12.36 -20.48
C VAL A 120 -0.11 11.84 -19.21
N SER A 121 0.25 12.74 -18.29
CA SER A 121 1.02 12.39 -17.10
C SER A 121 0.21 11.56 -16.09
N TYR A 122 -1.09 11.82 -15.94
CA TYR A 122 -1.95 11.03 -15.06
C TYR A 122 -2.19 9.62 -15.61
N LYS A 123 -2.33 9.45 -16.92
CA LYS A 123 -2.51 8.12 -17.52
C LYS A 123 -1.27 7.25 -17.31
N SER A 124 -0.07 7.84 -17.45
CA SER A 124 1.20 7.17 -17.13
C SER A 124 1.29 6.84 -15.62
N TRP A 125 0.90 7.79 -14.77
CA TRP A 125 0.84 7.60 -13.32
C TRP A 125 -0.07 6.43 -12.91
N GLN A 126 -1.30 6.37 -13.43
CA GLN A 126 -2.25 5.30 -13.09
C GLN A 126 -1.69 3.91 -13.40
N LYS A 127 -0.96 3.78 -14.51
CA LYS A 127 -0.32 2.52 -14.88
C LYS A 127 0.78 2.15 -13.87
N HIS A 128 1.72 3.05 -13.64
CA HIS A 128 2.87 2.76 -12.79
C HIS A 128 2.52 2.67 -11.30
N TYR A 129 1.55 3.44 -10.82
CA TYR A 129 1.12 3.37 -9.42
C TYR A 129 0.59 1.98 -9.06
N VAL A 130 -0.20 1.37 -9.95
CA VAL A 130 -0.72 0.00 -9.74
C VAL A 130 0.42 -1.02 -9.75
N GLU A 131 1.38 -0.89 -10.67
CA GLU A 131 2.56 -1.77 -10.73
C GLU A 131 3.41 -1.65 -9.47
N VAL A 132 3.69 -0.42 -9.01
CA VAL A 132 4.50 -0.17 -7.81
C VAL A 132 3.78 -0.62 -6.55
N CYS A 133 2.48 -0.35 -6.39
CA CYS A 133 1.69 -0.89 -5.27
C CYS A 133 1.74 -2.42 -5.22
N LYS A 134 1.66 -3.07 -6.39
CA LYS A 134 1.76 -4.52 -6.50
C LYS A 134 3.14 -5.02 -6.08
N GLU A 135 4.21 -4.47 -6.64
CA GLU A 135 5.58 -4.84 -6.29
C GLU A 135 5.87 -4.60 -4.79
N HIS A 136 5.41 -3.48 -4.25
CA HIS A 136 5.53 -3.19 -2.83
C HIS A 136 4.79 -4.23 -1.97
N SER A 137 3.58 -4.63 -2.40
CA SER A 137 2.82 -5.67 -1.70
C SER A 137 3.48 -7.06 -1.79
N GLU A 138 4.27 -7.30 -2.83
CA GLU A 138 5.06 -8.52 -3.03
C GLU A 138 6.39 -8.49 -2.24
N GLY A 139 6.64 -7.42 -1.48
CA GLY A 139 7.82 -7.27 -0.61
C GLY A 139 8.99 -6.52 -1.24
N ALA A 140 8.78 -5.77 -2.33
CA ALA A 140 9.79 -4.88 -2.86
C ALA A 140 10.10 -3.75 -1.85
N ASP A 141 11.38 -3.59 -1.52
CA ASP A 141 11.86 -2.58 -0.58
C ASP A 141 12.10 -1.25 -1.31
N PHE A 142 11.09 -0.38 -1.33
CA PHE A 142 11.21 0.94 -1.94
C PHE A 142 11.75 1.94 -0.91
N LYS A 143 12.99 2.40 -1.12
CA LYS A 143 13.59 3.40 -0.24
C LYS A 143 13.30 4.80 -0.74
N VAL A 144 12.60 5.60 0.08
CA VAL A 144 12.65 7.06 -0.02
C VAL A 144 14.01 7.50 0.50
N PRO A 145 14.90 8.07 -0.33
CA PRO A 145 16.17 8.57 0.16
C PRO A 145 15.92 9.61 1.25
N GLU A 146 16.55 9.43 2.42
CA GLU A 146 16.51 10.38 3.55
C GLU A 146 17.03 11.79 3.18
N SER A 147 17.54 12.00 1.96
CA SER A 147 18.05 13.30 1.49
C SER A 147 17.03 14.44 1.44
N HIS A 148 15.74 14.17 1.69
CA HIS A 148 14.70 15.19 1.83
C HIS A 148 14.16 15.37 3.26
N GLN A 149 14.67 14.62 4.24
CA GLN A 149 14.46 14.94 5.64
C GLN A 149 15.61 15.85 6.08
N VAL A 150 15.30 17.08 6.49
CA VAL A 150 16.27 17.89 7.22
C VAL A 150 16.61 17.10 8.48
N ALA A 151 17.80 16.49 8.52
CA ALA A 151 18.32 15.88 9.72
C ALA A 151 18.35 16.96 10.80
N TYR A 152 17.38 16.92 11.73
CA TYR A 152 17.36 17.79 12.89
C TYR A 152 18.51 17.37 13.81
N SER A 153 19.70 17.87 13.52
CA SER A 153 20.83 17.79 14.43
C SER A 153 20.61 18.83 15.52
N HIS A 154 20.12 18.38 16.68
CA HIS A 154 20.17 19.18 17.90
C HIS A 154 21.63 19.32 18.33
N THR A 155 22.35 20.26 17.71
CA THR A 155 23.66 20.66 18.22
C THR A 155 23.41 21.61 19.39
N PRO A 156 23.80 21.27 20.63
CA PRO A 156 23.66 22.19 21.74
C PRO A 156 24.38 23.48 21.40
N VAL A 157 23.76 24.62 21.72
CA VAL A 157 24.41 25.93 21.55
C VAL A 157 25.69 25.92 22.38
N GLN A 158 26.82 26.14 21.72
CA GLN A 158 28.12 26.19 22.37
C GLN A 158 28.16 27.41 23.33
N PRO A 159 28.52 27.23 24.61
CA PRO A 159 28.65 28.33 25.56
C PRO A 159 29.63 29.39 25.02
N GLY A 160 29.21 30.66 25.03
CA GLY A 160 30.01 31.78 24.53
C GLY A 160 29.98 32.00 23.00
N SER A 161 29.27 31.16 22.24
CA SER A 161 29.00 31.42 20.83
C SER A 161 28.17 32.69 20.65
N GLU A 162 28.20 33.27 19.45
CA GLU A 162 27.43 34.49 19.18
C GLU A 162 25.91 34.27 19.34
N THR A 163 25.45 33.05 19.03
CA THR A 163 24.07 32.61 19.28
C THR A 163 23.74 32.55 20.77
N ASP A 164 24.65 32.06 21.62
CA ASP A 164 24.49 32.04 23.08
C ASP A 164 24.35 33.44 23.67
N LYS A 165 25.18 34.38 23.18
CA LYS A 165 25.11 35.80 23.60
C LYS A 165 23.79 36.44 23.19
N GLN A 166 23.31 36.18 21.97
CA GLN A 166 22.03 36.71 21.49
C GLN A 166 20.84 36.15 22.28
N ILE A 167 20.85 34.85 22.60
CA ILE A 167 19.84 34.22 23.45
C ILE A 167 19.85 34.86 24.83
N THR A 168 21.04 35.03 25.43
CA THR A 168 21.20 35.64 26.75
C THR A 168 20.74 37.10 26.77
N ALA A 169 21.06 37.87 25.74
CA ALA A 169 20.62 39.27 25.61
C ALA A 169 19.10 39.39 25.49
N LYS A 170 18.47 38.54 24.66
CA LYS A 170 17.00 38.49 24.53
C LYS A 170 16.31 38.05 25.82
N LEU A 171 16.88 37.08 26.54
CA LEU A 171 16.35 36.67 27.85
C LEU A 171 16.44 37.80 28.89
N ALA A 172 17.52 38.60 28.86
CA ALA A 172 17.65 39.77 29.73
C ALA A 172 16.64 40.87 29.39
N GLU A 173 16.36 41.10 28.10
CA GLU A 173 15.34 42.05 27.64
C GLU A 173 13.93 41.62 28.06
N LEU A 174 13.57 40.34 27.86
CA LEU A 174 12.28 39.80 28.30
C LEU A 174 12.07 39.91 29.81
N ARG A 175 13.12 39.67 30.60
CA ARG A 175 13.07 39.83 32.06
C ARG A 175 12.86 41.28 32.50
N ARG A 176 13.32 42.26 31.70
CA ARG A 176 13.09 43.68 31.95
C ARG A 176 11.68 44.14 31.55
N LEU A 177 11.07 43.49 30.57
CA LEU A 177 9.70 43.76 30.15
C LEU A 177 8.65 43.09 31.07
N SER A 178 9.05 42.06 31.83
CA SER A 178 8.19 41.36 32.79
C SER A 178 8.29 41.89 34.22
N ALA A 179 9.06 42.94 34.47
CA ALA A 179 9.24 43.61 35.75
C ALA A 179 8.58 44.99 35.71
#